data_AF-A0A962LRF2-F1
#
_entry.id   AF-A0A962LRF2-F1
#
_cell.length_a   1.000
_cell.length_b   1.000
_cell.length_c   1.000
_cell.angle_alpha   90.00
_cell.angle_beta   90.00
_cell.angle_gamma   90.00
#
_symmetry.space_group_name_H-M   'P 1'
#
loop_
_entity.id
_entity.type
_entity.pdbx_description
1 polymer ?
#
loop_
_entity_poly.entity_id
_entity_poly.type
_entity_poly.pdbx_seq_one_letter_code
_entity_poly.pdbx_strand_id
1 'polypeptide(L)'
;MNKKLIAGLCCWSLSGFALPVLAADTDPQQCLECHEPIEDWAGMTVDEIIVEAKNPENKRHEGNEALTDEQLRLMIGVLMPPK
;
A
#
# COMPACT_ATOMS: atom_id res chain seq x y z
N MET A 1 45.92 -10.97 35.52
CA MET A 1 45.03 -9.85 35.91
C MET A 1 45.28 -8.66 35.00
N ASN A 2 44.20 -7.93 34.68
CA ASN A 2 44.13 -6.59 34.07
C ASN A 2 43.97 -6.50 32.54
N LYS A 3 42.70 -6.69 32.14
CA LYS A 3 42.08 -6.12 30.94
C LYS A 3 42.10 -4.60 31.03
N LYS A 4 42.57 -3.89 29.99
CA LYS A 4 42.28 -2.46 29.80
C LYS A 4 41.41 -2.32 28.56
N LEU A 5 40.15 -1.99 28.83
CA LEU A 5 39.09 -1.72 27.87
C LEU A 5 39.33 -0.36 27.24
N ILE A 6 39.34 -0.32 25.91
CA ILE A 6 39.31 0.92 25.13
C ILE A 6 37.84 1.31 25.02
N ALA A 7 37.44 2.30 25.82
CA ALA A 7 36.10 2.89 25.78
C ALA A 7 36.03 3.84 24.58
N GLY A 8 35.53 3.33 23.44
CA GLY A 8 35.10 4.15 22.32
C GLY A 8 33.79 4.84 22.67
N LEU A 9 33.86 6.12 23.06
CA LEU A 9 32.70 6.97 23.26
C LEU A 9 32.29 7.54 21.89
N CYS A 10 31.50 6.76 21.15
CA CYS A 10 30.83 7.26 19.96
C CYS A 10 29.58 8.04 20.43
N CYS A 11 29.66 9.37 20.34
CA CYS A 11 28.48 10.18 20.10
C CYS A 11 27.68 9.57 18.93
N TRP A 12 26.35 9.64 19.01
CA TRP A 12 25.29 9.72 17.97
C TRP A 12 24.00 9.44 18.75
N SER A 13 23.39 10.44 19.38
CA SER A 13 22.46 11.38 18.77
C SER A 13 21.23 10.69 18.15
N LEU A 14 20.06 11.03 18.72
CA LEU A 14 18.73 10.98 18.10
C LEU A 14 18.17 9.60 17.73
N SER A 15 17.71 8.86 18.73
CA SER A 15 16.60 7.90 18.53
C SER A 15 15.27 8.64 18.44
N GLY A 16 15.14 9.51 17.43
CA GLY A 16 13.84 9.87 16.89
C GLY A 16 13.39 8.75 15.97
N PHE A 17 12.95 7.62 16.54
CA PHE A 17 12.27 6.60 15.75
C PHE A 17 10.88 7.14 15.44
N ALA A 18 10.80 7.74 14.25
CA ALA A 18 9.58 7.95 13.51
C ALA A 18 8.75 6.67 13.56
N LEU A 19 7.46 6.84 13.87
CA LEU A 19 6.46 5.77 13.79
C LEU A 19 6.57 5.10 12.41
N PRO A 20 6.54 3.76 12.33
CA PRO A 20 6.22 3.10 11.08
C PRO A 20 4.74 3.36 10.82
N VAL A 21 4.41 4.53 10.27
CA VAL A 21 3.22 4.65 9.42
C VAL A 21 3.52 3.72 8.26
N LEU A 22 2.84 2.57 8.29
CA LEU A 22 2.82 1.55 7.25
C LEU A 22 2.82 2.24 5.89
N ALA A 23 3.88 2.08 5.11
CA ALA A 23 3.81 2.37 3.69
C ALA A 23 2.78 1.39 3.13
N ALA A 24 1.54 1.84 2.97
CA ALA A 24 0.54 1.07 2.25
C ALA A 24 1.09 0.83 0.84
N ASP A 25 1.14 -0.43 0.42
CA ASP A 25 1.62 -0.78 -0.91
C ASP A 25 0.62 -0.21 -1.92
N THR A 26 1.08 0.72 -2.75
CA THR A 26 0.28 1.39 -3.77
C THR A 26 0.68 0.95 -5.17
N ASP A 27 1.27 -0.24 -5.33
CA ASP A 27 1.57 -0.80 -6.64
C ASP A 27 0.27 -1.24 -7.34
N PRO A 28 -0.10 -0.63 -8.50
CA PRO A 28 -1.26 -1.05 -9.27
C PRO A 28 -1.25 -2.54 -9.61
N GLN A 29 -0.07 -3.16 -9.78
CA GLN A 29 0.04 -4.57 -10.15
C GLN A 29 -0.60 -5.52 -9.12
N GLN A 30 -0.75 -5.11 -7.86
CA GLN A 30 -1.44 -5.91 -6.85
C GLN A 30 -2.90 -6.21 -7.22
N CYS A 31 -3.57 -5.31 -7.95
CA CYS A 31 -4.93 -5.55 -8.41
C CYS A 31 -5.00 -6.74 -9.37
N LEU A 32 -3.94 -7.00 -10.14
CA LEU A 32 -3.86 -8.07 -11.13
C LEU A 32 -3.70 -9.46 -10.50
N GLU A 33 -3.45 -9.55 -9.18
CA GLU A 33 -3.44 -10.83 -8.48
C GLU A 33 -4.84 -11.46 -8.39
N CYS A 34 -5.89 -10.65 -8.52
CA CYS A 34 -7.28 -11.08 -8.37
C CYS A 34 -8.19 -10.63 -9.53
N HIS A 35 -7.74 -9.68 -10.35
CA HIS A 35 -8.54 -9.11 -11.42
C HIS A 35 -7.87 -9.22 -12.78
N GLU A 36 -8.67 -9.51 -13.80
CA GLU A 36 -8.39 -9.29 -15.20
C GLU A 36 -9.20 -8.05 -15.65
N PRO A 37 -8.62 -6.83 -15.64
CA PRO A 37 -9.39 -5.59 -15.79
C PRO A 37 -10.26 -5.52 -17.06
N ILE A 38 -9.81 -6.12 -18.16
CA ILE A 38 -10.56 -6.13 -19.42
C ILE A 38 -11.83 -6.98 -19.36
N GLU A 39 -11.91 -7.93 -18.42
CA GLU A 39 -13.09 -8.75 -18.18
C GLU A 39 -13.88 -8.24 -16.97
N ASP A 40 -13.21 -8.10 -15.82
CA ASP A 40 -13.84 -7.80 -14.53
C ASP A 40 -14.35 -6.36 -14.41
N TRP A 41 -13.69 -5.40 -15.07
CA TRP A 41 -14.00 -3.97 -14.96
C TRP A 41 -14.57 -3.41 -16.27
N ALA A 42 -14.92 -4.28 -17.21
CA ALA A 42 -15.48 -3.90 -18.50
C ALA A 42 -16.77 -3.09 -18.33
N GLY A 43 -16.76 -1.85 -18.81
CA GLY A 43 -17.92 -0.96 -18.72
C GLY A 43 -18.16 -0.34 -17.33
N MET A 44 -17.31 -0.62 -16.34
CA MET A 44 -17.35 0.04 -15.05
C MET A 44 -16.56 1.35 -15.06
N THR A 45 -16.98 2.28 -14.22
CA THR A 45 -16.21 3.48 -13.89
C THR A 45 -15.23 3.20 -12.75
N VAL A 46 -14.18 4.00 -12.63
CA VAL A 46 -13.21 3.88 -11.53
C VAL A 46 -13.91 3.99 -10.17
N ASP A 47 -14.91 4.85 -10.05
CA ASP A 47 -15.64 5.07 -8.80
C ASP A 47 -16.47 3.84 -8.39
N GLU A 48 -17.10 3.17 -9.36
CA GLU A 48 -17.82 1.90 -9.11
C GLU A 48 -16.85 0.80 -8.65
N ILE A 49 -15.66 0.72 -9.27
CA ILE A 49 -14.64 -0.25 -8.88
C ILE A 49 -14.12 0.04 -7.46
N ILE A 50 -13.96 1.31 -7.07
CA ILE A 50 -13.55 1.68 -5.70
C ILE A 50 -14.61 1.25 -4.68
N VAL A 51 -15.89 1.46 -4.98
CA VAL A 51 -16.99 1.02 -4.09
C VAL A 51 -16.94 -0.50 -3.89
N GLU A 52 -16.76 -1.27 -4.96
CA GLU A 52 -16.63 -2.73 -4.88
C GLU A 52 -15.33 -3.18 -4.20
N ALA A 53 -14.22 -2.46 -4.40
CA ALA A 53 -12.94 -2.74 -3.75
C ALA A 53 -13.03 -2.54 -2.22
N LYS A 54 -13.84 -1.58 -1.77
CA LYS A 54 -14.10 -1.30 -0.35
C LYS A 54 -15.28 -2.08 0.23
N ASN A 55 -15.93 -2.94 -0.54
CA ASN A 55 -16.98 -3.81 -0.02
C ASN A 55 -16.40 -4.78 1.03
N PRO A 56 -16.99 -4.92 2.24
CA PRO A 56 -16.52 -5.85 3.26
C PRO A 56 -16.44 -7.32 2.82
N GLU A 57 -17.20 -7.70 1.80
CA GLU A 57 -17.16 -9.05 1.22
C GLU A 57 -15.96 -9.24 0.25
N ASN A 58 -15.23 -8.17 -0.08
CA ASN A 58 -14.02 -8.25 -0.89
C ASN A 58 -12.88 -8.87 -0.07
N LYS A 59 -12.20 -9.88 -0.64
CA LYS A 59 -11.08 -10.57 0.02
C LYS A 59 -9.91 -9.67 0.40
N ARG A 60 -9.78 -8.50 -0.24
CA ARG A 60 -8.75 -7.48 0.02
C ARG A 60 -9.30 -6.24 0.74
N HIS A 61 -10.52 -6.30 1.27
CA HIS A 61 -11.21 -5.17 1.89
C HIS A 61 -10.33 -4.39 2.89
N GLU A 62 -9.74 -5.08 3.88
CA GLU A 62 -8.91 -4.41 4.91
C GLU A 62 -7.74 -3.62 4.32
N GLY A 63 -7.11 -4.15 3.26
CA GLY A 63 -6.02 -3.47 2.54
C GLY A 63 -6.52 -2.28 1.74
N ASN A 64 -7.66 -2.44 1.05
CA ASN A 64 -8.29 -1.38 0.26
C ASN A 64 -8.86 -0.27 1.15
N GLU A 65 -9.40 -0.60 2.34
CA GLU A 65 -9.92 0.37 3.30
C GLU A 65 -8.79 1.20 3.93
N ALA A 66 -7.62 0.60 4.14
CA ALA A 66 -6.43 1.31 4.62
C ALA A 66 -5.89 2.35 3.61
N LEU A 67 -6.27 2.25 2.34
CA LEU A 67 -5.96 3.22 1.30
C LEU A 67 -7.02 4.33 1.24
N THR A 68 -6.56 5.55 0.99
CA THR A 68 -7.45 6.65 0.61
C THR A 68 -8.10 6.36 -0.75
N ASP A 69 -9.30 6.89 -0.98
CA ASP A 69 -10.00 6.73 -2.26
C ASP A 69 -9.16 7.26 -3.43
N GLU A 70 -8.36 8.31 -3.20
CA GLU A 70 -7.49 8.87 -4.24
C GLU A 70 -6.32 7.93 -4.58
N GLN A 71 -5.73 7.25 -3.59
CA GLN A 71 -4.70 6.24 -3.86
C GLN A 71 -5.28 5.07 -4.66
N LEU A 72 -6.45 4.56 -4.27
CA LEU A 72 -7.13 3.51 -5.04
C LEU A 72 -7.50 3.98 -6.45
N ARG A 73 -7.98 5.22 -6.60
CA ARG A 73 -8.28 5.81 -7.91
C ARG A 73 -7.05 5.83 -8.82
N LEU A 74 -5.89 6.26 -8.30
CA LEU A 74 -4.64 6.27 -9.05
C LEU A 74 -4.21 4.84 -9.45
N MET A 75 -4.33 3.88 -8.53
CA MET A 75 -3.98 2.48 -8.81
C MET A 75 -4.89 1.87 -9.89
N ILE A 76 -6.20 1.93 -9.69
CA ILE A 76 -7.19 1.38 -10.63
C ILE A 76 -7.12 2.10 -11.97
N GLY A 77 -6.96 3.43 -11.96
CA GLY A 77 -6.89 4.27 -13.16
C GLY A 77 -5.77 3.89 -14.12
N VAL A 78 -4.62 3.44 -13.61
CA VAL A 78 -3.49 2.95 -14.42
C VAL A 78 -3.84 1.68 -15.20
N LEU A 79 -4.77 0.87 -14.67
CA LEU A 79 -5.14 -0.43 -15.21
C LEU A 79 -6.47 -0.42 -15.97
N MET A 80 -7.13 0.73 -16.07
CA MET A 80 -8.44 0.82 -16.71
C MET A 80 -8.37 0.39 -18.18
N PRO A 81 -9.30 -0.48 -18.62
CA PRO A 81 -9.40 -0.83 -20.03
C PRO A 81 -9.64 0.40 -20.90
N PRO A 82 -9.09 0.43 -22.13
CA PRO A 82 -9.46 1.44 -23.11
C PRO A 82 -10.95 1.34 -23.43
N LYS A 83 -11.60 2.49 -23.63
CA LYS A 83 -13.02 2.57 -24.03
C LYS A 83 -13.23 2.18 -25.49
#